data_AF-A0A813UII9-F1
#
_entry.id   AF-A0A813UII9-F1
#
_cell.length_a   1.000
_cell.length_b   1.000
_cell.length_c   1.000
_cell.angle_alpha   90.00
_cell.angle_beta   90.00
_cell.angle_gamma   90.00
#
_symmetry.space_group_name_H-M   'P 1'
#
loop_
_entity.id
_entity.type
_entity.pdbx_description
1 polymer ?
#
loop_
_entity_poly.entity_id
_entity_poly.type
_entity_poly.pdbx_seq_one_letter_code
_entity_poly.pdbx_strand_id
1 'polypeptide(L)'
;MLYASSLATLKREFGLGHITREFRAASLDEMTLNAYNKHIQTQAAPPPRTMREEEILEIQSREATADISVDSRHPTLQGLFFPFDENVIEALHLFKKHSVNYIQLEIDHEKERILLSHSEAHVTPEKIQKCIPNNEGRYHVYRFIHEFNHIPCEKVLSIYSVPGYNSAIKQRMVYASCKESVIDHIEKKFGVMFDKKIEITEPTELTSEHLLELLHPVEHQVSSKSQFAKPKLPGAGSRGPRRLVKTTDENS
;
A
#
# COMPACT_ATOMS: atom_id res chain seq x y z
N MET A 1 10.93 23.52 51.48
CA MET A 1 11.10 22.15 50.95
C MET A 1 9.99 21.21 51.39
N LEU A 2 9.70 21.06 52.70
CA LEU A 2 8.76 20.06 53.24
C LEU A 2 7.39 20.00 52.54
N TYR A 3 6.72 21.14 52.37
CA TYR A 3 5.39 21.19 51.73
C TYR A 3 5.40 20.79 50.25
N ALA A 4 6.44 21.17 49.50
CA ALA A 4 6.57 20.76 48.10
C ALA A 4 6.88 19.26 47.98
N SER A 5 7.70 18.71 48.89
CA SER A 5 8.06 17.29 48.90
C SER A 5 6.92 16.36 49.32
N SER A 6 6.00 16.81 50.18
CA SER A 6 4.87 15.99 50.65
C SER A 6 3.59 16.13 49.83
N LEU A 7 3.51 17.12 48.92
CA LEU A 7 2.32 17.44 48.13
C LEU A 7 1.79 16.24 47.32
N ALA A 8 2.68 15.47 46.70
CA ALA A 8 2.29 14.31 45.90
C ALA A 8 1.65 13.20 46.77
N THR A 9 2.23 12.95 47.95
CA THR A 9 1.67 12.00 48.92
C THR A 9 0.30 12.45 49.38
N LEU A 10 0.14 13.73 49.74
CA LEU A 10 -1.15 14.28 50.17
C LEU A 10 -2.25 14.09 49.12
N LYS A 11 -1.97 14.38 47.85
CA LYS A 11 -2.95 14.20 46.76
C LYS A 11 -3.35 12.75 46.55
N ARG A 12 -2.38 11.84 46.70
CA ARG A 12 -2.63 10.40 46.59
C ARG A 12 -3.49 9.89 47.74
N GLU A 13 -3.18 10.28 48.98
CA GLU A 13 -3.98 9.94 50.16
C GLU A 13 -5.39 10.55 50.09
N PHE A 14 -5.54 11.75 49.52
CA PHE A 14 -6.85 12.39 49.32
C PHE A 14 -7.69 11.73 48.21
N GLY A 15 -7.05 11.10 47.23
CA GLY A 15 -7.69 10.49 46.07
C GLY A 15 -7.66 11.39 44.84
N LEU A 16 -6.83 11.02 43.85
CA LEU A 16 -6.61 11.82 42.64
C LEU A 16 -7.87 12.04 41.80
N GLY A 17 -8.85 11.12 41.85
CA GLY A 17 -10.10 11.25 41.11
C GLY A 17 -11.02 12.38 41.60
N HIS A 18 -10.83 12.89 42.82
CA HIS A 18 -11.61 14.00 43.37
C HIS A 18 -10.97 15.38 43.11
N ILE A 19 -9.73 15.42 42.61
CA ILE A 19 -8.99 16.65 42.37
C ILE A 19 -9.04 16.96 40.87
N THR A 20 -9.86 17.94 40.49
CA THR A 20 -10.01 18.33 39.07
C THR A 20 -8.90 19.27 38.58
N ARG A 21 -8.40 20.16 39.45
CA ARG A 21 -7.39 21.16 39.12
C ARG A 21 -6.45 21.41 40.29
N GLU A 22 -5.21 21.74 39.96
CA GLU A 22 -4.19 22.18 40.90
C GLU A 22 -3.79 23.62 40.57
N PHE A 23 -3.79 24.48 41.59
CA PHE A 23 -3.35 25.86 41.48
C PHE A 23 -2.34 26.14 42.58
N ARG A 24 -1.19 26.70 42.23
CA ARG A 24 -0.12 27.07 43.16
C ARG A 24 -0.03 28.58 43.22
N ALA A 25 -0.08 29.12 44.43
CA ALA A 25 0.08 30.54 44.71
C ALA A 25 1.30 30.74 45.61
N ALA A 26 2.14 31.72 45.28
CA ALA A 26 3.30 32.13 46.08
C ALA A 26 3.06 33.43 46.86
N SER A 27 2.06 34.22 46.45
CA SER A 27 1.66 35.49 47.07
C SER A 27 0.19 35.48 47.47
N LEU A 28 -0.20 36.38 48.38
CA LEU A 28 -1.62 36.50 48.80
C LEU A 28 -2.51 37.03 47.67
N ASP A 29 -1.96 37.85 46.78
CA ASP A 29 -2.68 38.40 45.62
C ASP A 29 -3.05 37.30 44.61
N GLU A 30 -2.21 36.25 44.52
CA GLU A 30 -2.49 35.04 43.74
C GLU A 30 -3.54 34.13 44.41
N MET A 31 -3.79 34.26 45.71
CA MET A 31 -4.79 33.46 46.45
C MET A 31 -6.18 34.12 46.42
N THR A 32 -6.58 34.63 45.25
CA THR A 32 -7.89 35.27 45.04
C THR A 32 -8.69 34.57 43.96
N LEU A 33 -10.03 34.67 44.01
CA LEU A 33 -10.90 34.12 42.97
C LEU A 33 -10.57 34.67 41.58
N ASN A 34 -10.21 35.95 41.50
CA ASN A 34 -9.80 36.59 40.25
C ASN A 34 -8.53 35.95 39.68
N ALA A 35 -7.51 35.71 40.52
CA ALA A 35 -6.28 35.04 40.11
C ALA A 35 -6.54 33.58 39.66
N TYR A 36 -7.43 32.85 40.34
CA TYR A 36 -7.85 31.52 39.93
C TYR A 36 -8.55 31.52 38.55
N ASN A 37 -9.44 32.48 38.31
CA ASN A 37 -10.10 32.61 37.01
C ASN A 37 -9.11 32.94 35.88
N LYS A 38 -8.13 33.80 36.14
CA LYS A 38 -7.03 34.07 35.20
C LYS A 38 -6.22 32.81 34.91
N HIS A 39 -5.92 31.99 35.92
CA HIS A 39 -5.22 30.72 35.72
C HIS A 39 -5.97 29.77 34.78
N ILE A 40 -7.30 29.67 34.91
CA ILE A 40 -8.14 28.89 33.99
C ILE A 40 -8.06 29.43 32.56
N GLN A 41 -8.11 30.75 32.38
CA GLN A 41 -7.97 31.37 31.07
C GLN A 41 -6.60 31.09 30.45
N THR A 42 -5.52 31.16 31.23
CA THR A 42 -4.17 30.83 30.76
C THR A 42 -4.03 29.37 30.37
N GLN A 43 -4.65 28.43 31.09
CA GLN A 43 -4.67 27.02 30.69
C GLN A 43 -5.43 26.78 29.37
N ALA A 44 -6.44 27.59 29.06
CA ALA A 44 -7.19 27.53 27.82
C ALA A 44 -6.53 28.28 26.65
N ALA A 45 -5.52 29.11 26.93
CA ALA A 45 -4.78 29.84 25.91
C ALA A 45 -3.94 28.88 25.05
N PRO A 46 -3.68 29.21 23.77
CA PRO A 46 -2.83 28.38 22.93
C PRO A 46 -1.44 28.23 23.57
N PRO A 47 -0.89 26.99 23.60
CA PRO A 47 0.42 26.76 24.17
C PRO A 47 1.48 27.50 23.33
N PRO A 48 2.53 28.05 23.95
CA PRO A 48 3.61 28.65 23.21
C PRO A 48 4.28 27.59 22.34
N ARG A 49 4.42 27.90 21.05
CA ARG A 49 5.07 27.02 20.06
C ARG A 49 6.37 27.64 19.60
N THR A 50 7.31 26.77 19.25
CA THR A 50 8.53 27.19 18.54
C THR A 50 8.21 27.38 17.06
N MET A 51 9.00 28.20 16.36
CA MET A 51 8.86 28.41 14.90
C MET A 51 8.79 27.08 14.13
N ARG A 52 9.60 26.10 14.53
CA ARG A 52 9.63 24.77 13.92
C ARG A 52 8.30 24.00 14.09
N GLU A 53 7.65 24.11 15.25
CA GLU A 53 6.37 23.45 15.50
C GLU A 53 5.25 24.10 14.69
N GLU A 54 5.30 25.42 14.49
CA GLU A 54 4.37 26.14 13.62
C GLU A 54 4.53 25.69 12.15
N GLU A 55 5.77 25.58 11.66
CA GLU A 55 6.06 25.07 10.32
C GLU A 55 5.53 23.64 10.10
N ILE A 56 5.75 22.73 11.07
CA ILE A 56 5.26 21.35 10.97
C ILE A 56 3.74 21.30 10.89
N LEU A 57 3.04 22.10 11.69
CA LEU A 57 1.58 22.17 11.67
C LEU A 57 1.05 22.77 10.37
N GLU A 58 1.76 23.75 9.81
CA GLU A 58 1.42 24.30 8.51
C GLU A 58 1.54 23.22 7.42
N ILE A 59 2.62 22.44 7.42
CA ILE A 59 2.80 21.31 6.49
C ILE A 59 1.66 20.29 6.66
N GLN A 60 1.37 19.87 7.89
CA GLN A 60 0.29 18.91 8.16
C GLN A 60 -1.08 19.42 7.68
N SER A 61 -1.36 20.72 7.86
CA SER A 61 -2.61 21.32 7.40
C SER A 61 -2.71 21.39 5.87
N ARG A 62 -1.59 21.66 5.19
CA ARG A 62 -1.50 21.67 3.72
C ARG A 62 -1.62 20.25 3.16
N GLU A 63 -0.99 19.26 3.79
CA GLU A 63 -1.11 17.85 3.38
C GLU A 63 -2.55 17.34 3.54
N ALA A 64 -3.22 17.66 4.66
CA ALA A 64 -4.61 17.27 4.90
C ALA A 64 -5.60 17.85 3.86
N THR A 65 -5.26 19.00 3.26
CA THR A 65 -6.10 19.63 2.22
C THR A 65 -5.69 19.20 0.80
N ALA A 66 -4.43 18.79 0.60
CA ALA A 66 -3.91 18.33 -0.69
C ALA A 66 -4.49 16.98 -1.14
N ASP A 67 -5.00 16.14 -0.23
CA ASP A 67 -5.55 14.82 -0.54
C ASP A 67 -6.90 14.84 -1.28
N ILE A 68 -7.54 16.00 -1.45
CA ILE A 68 -8.90 16.12 -2.01
C ILE A 68 -8.91 16.17 -3.56
N SER A 69 -7.78 16.40 -4.22
CA SER A 69 -7.72 16.43 -5.69
C SER A 69 -7.18 15.13 -6.27
N VAL A 70 -8.08 14.20 -6.58
CA VAL A 70 -7.77 12.91 -7.23
C VAL A 70 -7.29 13.11 -8.68
N ASP A 71 -7.64 14.24 -9.31
CA ASP A 71 -7.40 14.51 -10.73
C ASP A 71 -6.05 15.21 -11.04
N SER A 72 -5.41 15.81 -10.03
CA SER A 72 -4.17 16.57 -10.19
C SER A 72 -2.93 15.90 -9.60
N ARG A 73 -2.99 14.58 -9.34
CA ARG A 73 -1.76 13.81 -9.15
C ARG A 73 -1.07 13.75 -10.50
N HIS A 74 -0.31 14.78 -10.84
CA HIS A 74 0.63 14.73 -11.95
C HIS A 74 1.56 13.56 -11.60
N PRO A 75 1.54 12.42 -12.31
CA PRO A 75 2.60 11.45 -12.15
C PRO A 75 3.90 12.22 -12.45
N THR A 76 4.80 12.24 -11.49
CA THR A 76 6.02 13.07 -11.54
C THR A 76 6.93 12.70 -12.71
N LEU A 77 6.65 11.59 -13.39
CA LEU A 77 7.34 11.14 -14.58
C LEU A 77 6.31 10.84 -15.68
N GLN A 78 6.31 11.66 -16.72
CA GLN A 78 5.66 11.32 -17.99
C GLN A 78 6.35 10.06 -18.53
N GLY A 79 5.58 8.99 -18.77
CA GLY A 79 6.13 7.71 -19.24
C GLY A 79 6.98 7.89 -20.50
N LEU A 80 8.09 7.17 -20.59
CA LEU A 80 8.99 7.22 -21.74
C LEU A 80 8.41 6.33 -22.85
N PHE A 81 8.17 6.88 -24.04
CA PHE A 81 7.60 6.12 -25.15
C PHE A 81 8.64 5.84 -26.24
N PHE A 82 8.89 4.56 -26.51
CA PHE A 82 9.68 4.11 -27.65
C PHE A 82 8.78 3.53 -28.74
N PRO A 83 9.03 3.83 -30.03
CA PRO A 83 8.25 3.27 -31.12
C PRO A 83 8.47 1.76 -31.25
N PHE A 84 7.39 1.05 -31.57
CA PHE A 84 7.43 -0.36 -31.94
C PHE A 84 8.04 -0.54 -33.33
N ASP A 85 8.87 -1.56 -33.47
CA ASP A 85 9.35 -2.04 -34.76
C ASP A 85 8.25 -2.75 -35.55
N GLU A 86 8.38 -2.82 -36.88
CA GLU A 86 7.36 -3.41 -37.77
C GLU A 86 7.04 -4.87 -37.39
N ASN A 87 8.07 -5.64 -37.02
CA ASN A 87 7.92 -7.03 -36.58
C ASN A 87 7.03 -7.18 -35.33
N VAL A 88 7.09 -6.22 -34.40
CA VAL A 88 6.26 -6.21 -33.19
C VAL A 88 4.80 -5.96 -33.55
N ILE A 89 4.56 -5.03 -34.47
CA ILE A 89 3.23 -4.67 -34.96
C ILE A 89 2.57 -5.90 -35.60
N GLU A 90 3.31 -6.62 -36.46
CA GLU A 90 2.84 -7.87 -37.08
C GLU A 90 2.53 -8.96 -36.04
N ALA A 91 3.42 -9.18 -35.07
CA ALA A 91 3.22 -10.14 -34.00
C ALA A 91 1.96 -9.82 -33.17
N LEU A 92 1.75 -8.54 -32.82
CA LEU A 92 0.54 -8.09 -32.10
C LEU A 92 -0.74 -8.32 -32.92
N HIS A 93 -0.69 -8.14 -34.24
CA HIS A 93 -1.82 -8.48 -35.12
C HIS A 93 -2.10 -9.98 -35.15
N LEU A 94 -1.07 -10.83 -35.17
CA LEU A 94 -1.22 -12.29 -35.08
C LEU A 94 -1.76 -12.73 -33.72
N PHE A 95 -1.31 -12.09 -32.64
CA PHE A 95 -1.80 -12.33 -31.29
C PHE A 95 -3.28 -11.96 -31.16
N LYS A 96 -3.71 -10.85 -31.77
CA LYS A 96 -5.13 -10.46 -31.84
C LYS A 96 -5.98 -11.47 -32.61
N LYS A 97 -5.42 -12.14 -33.61
CA LYS A 97 -6.08 -13.23 -34.36
C LYS A 97 -6.05 -14.59 -33.64
N HIS A 98 -5.56 -14.64 -32.39
CA HIS A 98 -5.36 -15.88 -31.62
C HIS A 98 -4.44 -16.90 -32.30
N SER A 99 -3.62 -16.49 -33.28
CA SER A 99 -2.66 -17.39 -33.94
C SER A 99 -1.38 -17.58 -33.11
N VAL A 100 -1.06 -16.58 -32.28
CA VAL A 100 0.09 -16.57 -31.37
C VAL A 100 -0.44 -16.37 -29.96
N ASN A 101 0.12 -17.07 -28.98
CA ASN A 101 -0.27 -16.93 -27.58
C ASN A 101 0.80 -16.27 -26.70
N TYR A 102 2.03 -16.11 -27.20
CA TYR A 102 3.13 -15.50 -26.47
C TYR A 102 3.97 -14.60 -27.38
N ILE A 103 4.21 -13.37 -26.93
CA ILE A 103 5.12 -12.41 -27.56
C ILE A 103 6.09 -11.90 -26.49
N GLN A 104 7.37 -11.87 -26.83
CA GLN A 104 8.43 -11.30 -26.01
C GLN A 104 9.02 -10.07 -26.70
N LEU A 105 9.05 -8.96 -25.97
CA LEU A 105 9.53 -7.67 -26.42
C LEU A 105 10.80 -7.28 -25.67
N GLU A 106 11.68 -6.62 -26.41
CA GLU A 106 12.98 -6.11 -25.96
C GLU A 106 13.11 -4.64 -26.34
N ILE A 107 13.80 -3.88 -25.51
CA ILE A 107 14.19 -2.51 -25.82
C ILE A 107 15.62 -2.51 -26.35
N ASP A 108 15.79 -2.02 -27.56
CA ASP A 108 17.09 -1.63 -28.10
C ASP A 108 17.50 -0.30 -27.48
N HIS A 109 18.56 -0.34 -26.66
CA HIS A 109 19.08 0.82 -25.95
C HIS A 109 19.81 1.84 -26.84
N GLU A 110 20.27 1.42 -28.02
CA GLU A 110 21.00 2.31 -28.93
C GLU A 110 20.04 3.03 -29.88
N LYS A 111 19.05 2.30 -30.41
CA LYS A 111 18.08 2.85 -31.36
C LYS A 111 16.81 3.40 -30.70
N GLU A 112 16.65 3.19 -29.41
CA GLU A 112 15.47 3.61 -28.64
C GLU A 112 14.16 3.09 -29.26
N ARG A 113 14.17 1.80 -29.62
CA ARG A 113 13.03 1.11 -30.24
C ARG A 113 12.68 -0.17 -29.49
N ILE A 114 11.42 -0.57 -29.58
CA ILE A 114 10.97 -1.84 -29.04
C ILE A 114 10.97 -2.88 -30.16
N LEU A 115 11.78 -3.91 -29.98
CA LEU A 115 12.00 -5.01 -30.90
C LEU A 115 11.25 -6.27 -30.44
N LEU A 116 11.02 -7.16 -31.40
CA LEU A 116 10.49 -8.50 -31.16
C LEU A 116 11.66 -9.44 -30.88
N SER A 117 11.76 -9.98 -29.66
CA SER A 117 12.76 -11.02 -29.37
C SER A 117 12.24 -12.40 -29.77
N HIS A 118 11.00 -12.72 -29.39
CA HIS A 118 10.43 -14.06 -29.56
C HIS A 118 8.93 -14.00 -29.76
N SER A 119 8.40 -14.88 -30.61
CA SER A 119 6.96 -15.01 -30.85
C SER A 119 6.65 -16.48 -31.14
N GLU A 120 5.78 -17.08 -30.33
CA GLU A 120 5.43 -18.49 -30.45
C GLU A 120 3.94 -18.76 -30.19
N ALA A 121 3.44 -19.83 -30.81
CA ALA A 121 2.10 -20.36 -30.58
C ALA A 121 2.16 -21.54 -29.60
N HIS A 122 1.10 -21.72 -28.80
CA HIS A 122 0.95 -22.81 -27.82
C HIS A 122 2.10 -22.91 -26.79
N VAL A 123 2.58 -21.78 -26.28
CA VAL A 123 3.55 -21.70 -25.19
C VAL A 123 2.88 -21.92 -23.83
N THR A 124 3.48 -22.77 -22.99
CA THR A 124 3.10 -23.00 -21.58
C THR A 124 3.92 -22.11 -20.64
N PRO A 125 3.45 -21.80 -19.41
CA PRO A 125 4.19 -20.97 -18.47
C PRO A 125 5.62 -21.47 -18.22
N GLU A 126 5.81 -22.78 -18.09
CA GLU A 126 7.12 -23.43 -17.92
C GLU A 126 8.09 -23.18 -19.08
N LYS A 127 7.59 -23.05 -20.31
CA LYS A 127 8.43 -22.69 -21.46
C LYS A 127 8.84 -21.23 -21.39
N ILE A 128 7.93 -20.34 -20.97
CA ILE A 128 8.24 -18.91 -20.77
C ILE A 128 9.34 -18.74 -19.72
N GLN A 129 9.31 -19.51 -18.63
CA GLN A 129 10.38 -19.50 -17.62
C GLN A 129 11.78 -19.69 -18.24
N LYS A 130 11.89 -20.57 -19.25
CA LYS A 130 13.16 -20.85 -19.93
C LYS A 130 13.56 -19.77 -20.94
N CYS A 131 12.59 -18.99 -21.43
CA CYS A 131 12.81 -17.90 -22.39
C CYS A 131 13.17 -16.57 -21.71
N ILE A 132 12.96 -16.45 -20.39
CA ILE A 132 13.29 -15.23 -19.65
C ILE A 132 14.82 -15.17 -19.41
N PRO A 133 15.50 -14.12 -19.89
CA PRO A 133 16.93 -13.96 -19.65
C PRO A 133 17.21 -13.56 -18.20
N ASN A 134 18.30 -14.08 -17.64
CA ASN A 134 18.73 -13.78 -16.25
C ASN A 134 19.52 -12.47 -16.11
N ASN A 135 19.86 -11.81 -17.23
CA ASN A 135 20.72 -10.63 -17.25
C ASN A 135 20.00 -9.35 -17.71
N GLU A 136 18.88 -9.48 -18.42
CA GLU A 136 18.22 -8.36 -19.09
C GLU A 136 16.72 -8.32 -18.81
N GLY A 137 16.16 -7.11 -18.84
CA GLY A 137 14.71 -6.92 -18.77
C GLY A 137 14.01 -7.34 -20.06
N ARG A 138 12.79 -7.84 -19.95
CA ARG A 138 11.91 -8.16 -21.09
C ARG A 138 10.45 -7.89 -20.73
N TYR A 139 9.65 -7.53 -21.73
CA TYR A 139 8.18 -7.54 -21.59
C TYR A 139 7.62 -8.75 -22.30
N HIS A 140 6.57 -9.31 -21.73
CA HIS A 140 5.89 -10.45 -22.31
C HIS A 140 4.40 -10.18 -22.37
N VAL A 141 3.83 -10.43 -23.54
CA VAL A 141 2.39 -10.42 -23.76
C VAL A 141 1.97 -11.87 -23.90
N TYR A 142 1.23 -12.37 -22.92
CA TYR A 142 0.89 -13.78 -22.84
C TYR A 142 -0.62 -14.00 -22.72
N ARG A 143 -1.15 -14.90 -23.53
CA ARG A 143 -2.53 -15.36 -23.46
C ARG A 143 -2.56 -16.67 -22.68
N PHE A 144 -2.93 -16.58 -21.41
CA PHE A 144 -3.08 -17.72 -20.53
C PHE A 144 -4.48 -18.32 -20.71
N ILE A 145 -4.51 -19.56 -21.21
CA ILE A 145 -5.72 -20.35 -21.36
C ILE A 145 -5.72 -21.37 -20.23
N HIS A 146 -6.70 -21.27 -19.33
CA HIS A 146 -6.81 -22.14 -18.16
C HIS A 146 -8.25 -22.44 -17.82
N GLU A 147 -8.47 -23.55 -17.13
CA GLU A 147 -9.80 -23.91 -16.63
C GLU A 147 -9.97 -23.37 -15.20
N PHE A 148 -11.06 -22.65 -14.96
CA PHE A 148 -11.47 -22.22 -13.63
C PHE A 148 -12.93 -22.60 -13.41
N ASN A 149 -13.22 -23.31 -12.31
CA ASN A 149 -14.56 -23.86 -12.03
C ASN A 149 -15.15 -24.70 -13.18
N HIS A 150 -14.31 -25.49 -13.86
CA HIS A 150 -14.67 -26.31 -15.03
C HIS A 150 -15.13 -25.51 -16.26
N ILE A 151 -14.83 -24.21 -16.32
CA ILE A 151 -15.07 -23.36 -17.48
C ILE A 151 -13.71 -22.96 -18.07
N PRO A 152 -13.46 -23.19 -19.37
CA PRO A 152 -12.26 -22.70 -20.02
C PRO A 152 -12.31 -21.18 -20.09
N CYS A 153 -11.31 -20.55 -19.49
CA CYS A 153 -11.13 -19.11 -19.44
C CYS A 153 -9.86 -18.75 -20.19
N GLU A 154 -9.88 -17.58 -20.81
CA GLU A 154 -8.74 -17.00 -21.48
C GLU A 154 -8.47 -15.63 -20.89
N LYS A 155 -7.23 -15.40 -20.47
CA LYS A 155 -6.79 -14.16 -19.85
C LYS A 155 -5.51 -13.66 -20.50
N VAL A 156 -5.49 -12.36 -20.82
CA VAL A 156 -4.32 -11.72 -21.42
C VAL A 156 -3.52 -11.01 -20.33
N LEU A 157 -2.25 -11.39 -20.21
CA LEU A 157 -1.34 -10.95 -19.17
C LEU A 157 -0.22 -10.13 -19.79
N SER A 158 0.09 -9.01 -19.14
CA SER A 158 1.33 -8.27 -19.38
C SER A 158 2.30 -8.64 -18.28
N ILE A 159 3.37 -9.34 -18.62
CA ILE A 159 4.42 -9.74 -17.67
C ILE A 159 5.64 -8.87 -17.92
N TYR A 160 6.12 -8.23 -16.86
CA TYR A 160 7.34 -7.47 -16.86
C TYR A 160 8.39 -8.24 -16.06
N SER A 161 9.42 -8.74 -16.74
CA SER A 161 10.51 -9.47 -16.09
C SER A 161 11.76 -8.61 -16.06
N VAL A 162 12.30 -8.32 -14.87
CA VAL A 162 13.62 -7.68 -14.74
C VAL A 162 14.46 -8.39 -13.71
N PRO A 163 15.59 -9.00 -14.12
CA PRO A 163 16.49 -9.63 -13.18
C PRO A 163 17.16 -8.53 -12.36
N GLY A 164 16.91 -8.57 -11.04
CA GLY A 164 17.25 -7.53 -10.06
C GLY A 164 18.63 -6.92 -10.24
N TYR A 165 19.65 -7.38 -9.50
CA TYR A 165 20.99 -6.77 -9.55
C TYR A 165 21.85 -7.20 -10.75
N ASN A 166 21.42 -8.21 -11.51
CA ASN A 166 22.19 -8.71 -12.66
C ASN A 166 22.16 -7.75 -13.85
N SER A 167 21.08 -6.97 -14.00
CA SER A 167 20.95 -5.98 -15.07
C SER A 167 21.62 -4.63 -14.73
N ALA A 168 21.95 -3.83 -15.74
CA ALA A 168 22.49 -2.48 -15.51
C ALA A 168 21.39 -1.52 -15.00
N ILE A 169 21.75 -0.54 -14.15
CA ILE A 169 20.80 0.47 -13.63
C ILE A 169 20.08 1.20 -14.77
N LYS A 170 20.82 1.61 -15.80
CA LYS A 170 20.27 2.28 -17.00
C LYS A 170 19.17 1.44 -17.63
N GLN A 171 19.42 0.15 -17.81
CA GLN A 171 18.46 -0.78 -18.40
C GLN A 171 17.21 -0.88 -17.52
N ARG A 172 17.35 -1.16 -16.22
CA ARG A 172 16.20 -1.25 -15.29
C ARG A 172 15.34 0.01 -15.31
N MET A 173 15.97 1.18 -15.31
CA MET A 173 15.26 2.46 -15.33
C MET A 173 14.49 2.66 -16.62
N VAL A 174 15.10 2.37 -17.78
CA VAL A 174 14.44 2.50 -19.09
C VAL A 174 13.25 1.55 -19.19
N TYR A 175 13.43 0.29 -18.80
CA TYR A 175 12.36 -0.68 -18.80
C TYR A 175 11.22 -0.31 -17.81
N ALA A 176 11.53 0.16 -16.60
CA ALA A 176 10.49 0.62 -15.67
C ALA A 176 9.72 1.85 -16.20
N SER A 177 10.42 2.75 -16.89
CA SER A 177 9.84 4.00 -17.42
C SER A 177 8.96 3.78 -18.65
N CYS A 178 9.29 2.77 -19.48
CA CYS A 178 8.54 2.45 -20.68
C CYS A 178 7.32 1.55 -20.42
N LYS A 179 7.32 0.75 -19.35
CA LYS A 179 6.30 -0.26 -19.05
C LYS A 179 4.87 0.21 -19.29
N GLU A 180 4.48 1.33 -18.68
CA GLU A 180 3.10 1.82 -18.77
C GLU A 180 2.78 2.33 -20.18
N SER A 181 3.73 3.00 -20.84
CA SER A 181 3.56 3.48 -22.21
C SER A 181 3.36 2.35 -23.23
N VAL A 182 4.04 1.21 -23.01
CA VAL A 182 3.95 0.02 -23.86
C VAL A 182 2.57 -0.60 -23.74
N ILE A 183 2.10 -0.78 -22.49
CA ILE A 183 0.78 -1.35 -22.22
C ILE A 183 -0.31 -0.44 -22.80
N ASP A 184 -0.26 0.86 -22.50
CA ASP A 184 -1.20 1.85 -23.01
C ASP A 184 -1.28 1.88 -24.53
N HIS A 185 -0.14 1.78 -25.21
CA HIS A 185 -0.10 1.82 -26.68
C HIS A 185 -0.66 0.53 -27.30
N ILE A 186 -0.36 -0.63 -26.71
CA ILE A 186 -0.93 -1.92 -27.12
C ILE A 186 -2.45 -1.90 -26.94
N GLU A 187 -2.96 -1.42 -25.81
CA GLU A 187 -4.40 -1.31 -25.57
C GLU A 187 -5.07 -0.33 -26.53
N LYS A 188 -4.56 0.91 -26.64
CA LYS A 188 -5.20 1.99 -27.42
C LYS A 188 -5.11 1.78 -28.93
N LYS A 189 -3.96 1.31 -29.45
CA LYS A 189 -3.76 1.19 -30.91
C LYS A 189 -4.11 -0.18 -31.47
N PHE A 190 -3.82 -1.25 -30.73
CA PHE A 190 -4.03 -2.62 -31.21
C PHE A 190 -5.31 -3.25 -30.66
N GLY A 191 -5.88 -2.68 -29.58
CA GLY A 191 -7.12 -3.17 -28.98
C GLY A 191 -6.95 -4.51 -28.28
N VAL A 192 -5.76 -4.78 -27.73
CA VAL A 192 -5.48 -5.96 -26.90
C VAL A 192 -5.60 -5.50 -25.44
N MET A 193 -6.68 -5.90 -24.77
CA MET A 193 -6.93 -5.54 -23.38
C MET A 193 -6.17 -6.48 -22.44
N PHE A 194 -5.46 -5.94 -21.45
CA PHE A 194 -4.79 -6.75 -20.43
C PHE A 194 -5.68 -6.96 -19.20
N ASP A 195 -5.94 -8.22 -18.85
CA ASP A 195 -6.68 -8.57 -17.64
C ASP A 195 -5.83 -8.35 -16.37
N LYS A 196 -4.52 -8.59 -16.46
CA LYS A 196 -3.60 -8.46 -15.33
C LYS A 196 -2.21 -8.01 -15.78
N LYS A 197 -1.62 -7.10 -15.00
CA LYS A 197 -0.23 -6.67 -15.09
C LYS A 197 0.55 -7.38 -13.98
N ILE A 198 1.61 -8.10 -14.34
CA ILE A 198 2.42 -8.92 -13.43
C ILE A 198 3.87 -8.47 -13.54
N GLU A 199 4.56 -8.35 -12.42
CA GLU A 199 5.99 -8.06 -12.37
C GLU A 199 6.69 -9.22 -11.70
N ILE A 200 7.76 -9.73 -12.32
CA ILE A 200 8.54 -10.84 -11.81
C ILE A 200 10.03 -10.47 -11.79
N THR A 201 10.71 -10.91 -10.74
CA THR A 201 12.16 -10.73 -10.62
C THR A 201 12.89 -12.01 -11.01
N GLU A 202 12.37 -13.15 -10.57
CA GLU A 202 12.90 -14.46 -10.90
C GLU A 202 12.00 -15.21 -11.89
N PRO A 203 12.58 -15.92 -12.87
CA PRO A 203 11.80 -16.70 -13.84
C PRO A 203 11.06 -17.88 -13.19
N THR A 204 11.54 -18.37 -12.04
CA THR A 204 10.94 -19.45 -11.25
C THR A 204 9.57 -19.10 -10.68
N GLU A 205 9.26 -17.81 -10.50
CA GLU A 205 7.97 -17.32 -9.99
C GLU A 205 6.83 -17.60 -10.97
N LEU A 206 7.12 -17.72 -12.28
CA LEU A 206 6.11 -17.84 -13.32
C LEU A 206 5.59 -19.29 -13.47
N THR A 207 4.92 -19.81 -12.45
CA THR A 207 4.26 -21.13 -12.50
C THR A 207 2.78 -20.99 -12.86
N SER A 208 2.20 -22.07 -13.41
CA SER A 208 0.76 -22.12 -13.69
C SER A 208 -0.07 -21.89 -12.42
N GLU A 209 0.37 -22.44 -11.28
CA GLU A 209 -0.28 -22.25 -9.98
C GLU A 209 -0.25 -20.79 -9.53
N HIS A 210 0.90 -20.12 -9.66
CA HIS A 210 1.03 -18.72 -9.30
C HIS A 210 0.17 -17.80 -10.17
N LEU A 211 0.12 -18.06 -11.49
CA LEU A 211 -0.75 -17.32 -12.39
C LEU A 211 -2.24 -17.52 -12.05
N LEU A 212 -2.63 -18.74 -11.68
CA LEU A 212 -3.99 -19.03 -11.23
C LEU A 212 -4.35 -18.27 -9.95
N GLU A 213 -3.45 -18.25 -8.96
CA GLU A 213 -3.64 -17.51 -7.71
C GLU A 213 -3.74 -15.99 -7.94
N LEU A 214 -2.94 -15.43 -8.84
CA LEU A 214 -2.96 -14.01 -9.17
C LEU A 214 -4.23 -13.57 -9.92
N LEU A 215 -4.78 -14.47 -10.75
CA LEU A 215 -5.98 -14.21 -11.55
C LEU A 215 -7.25 -14.45 -10.77
N HIS A 216 -7.25 -15.49 -9.94
CA HIS A 216 -8.35 -15.89 -9.09
C HIS A 216 -7.85 -15.88 -7.65
N PRO A 217 -7.71 -14.68 -7.04
CA PRO A 217 -7.31 -14.60 -5.65
C PRO A 217 -8.32 -15.42 -4.86
N VAL A 218 -7.82 -16.43 -4.17
CA VAL A 218 -8.63 -17.15 -3.20
C VAL A 218 -9.15 -16.08 -2.28
N GLU A 219 -10.47 -15.88 -2.27
CA GLU A 219 -11.08 -15.08 -1.23
C GLU A 219 -10.51 -15.67 0.05
N HIS A 220 -9.61 -14.94 0.71
CA HIS A 220 -9.27 -15.25 2.07
C HIS A 220 -10.62 -15.14 2.76
N GLN A 221 -11.31 -16.28 2.87
CA GLN A 221 -12.29 -16.51 3.89
C GLN A 221 -11.65 -15.85 5.06
N VAL A 222 -12.33 -14.83 5.55
CA VAL A 222 -12.03 -14.08 6.76
C VAL A 222 -11.94 -15.16 7.82
N SER A 223 -10.79 -15.81 7.84
CA SER A 223 -10.44 -16.99 8.60
C SER A 223 -10.15 -16.33 9.90
N SER A 224 -11.26 -16.10 10.61
CA SER A 224 -11.42 -15.44 11.88
C SER A 224 -10.07 -15.48 12.56
N LYS A 225 -9.27 -14.40 12.43
CA LYS A 225 -7.85 -14.37 12.81
C LYS A 225 -7.73 -15.22 14.05
N SER A 226 -7.08 -16.39 14.01
CA SER A 226 -7.29 -17.39 15.06
C SER A 226 -6.91 -16.77 16.40
N GLN A 227 -7.91 -16.33 17.16
CA GLN A 227 -7.65 -15.60 18.38
C GLN A 227 -7.31 -16.65 19.42
N PHE A 228 -6.10 -16.57 19.97
CA PHE A 228 -5.73 -17.38 21.11
C PHE A 228 -6.78 -17.20 22.22
N ALA A 229 -7.21 -18.32 22.79
CA ALA A 229 -8.15 -18.29 23.89
C ALA A 229 -7.56 -17.49 25.05
N LYS A 230 -8.33 -16.53 25.59
CA LYS A 230 -7.93 -15.78 26.79
C LYS A 230 -7.66 -16.77 27.95
N PRO A 231 -6.68 -16.49 28.82
CA PRO A 231 -6.39 -17.35 29.97
C PRO A 231 -7.64 -17.57 30.83
N LYS A 232 -7.74 -18.75 31.45
CA LYS A 232 -8.85 -19.07 32.36
C LYS A 232 -8.91 -18.04 33.49
N LEU A 233 -10.07 -17.44 33.71
CA LEU A 233 -10.23 -16.45 34.78
C LEU A 233 -10.08 -17.11 36.16
N PRO A 234 -9.47 -16.42 37.13
CA PRO A 234 -9.47 -16.88 38.51
C PRO A 234 -10.91 -17.02 39.03
N GLY A 235 -11.25 -18.20 39.57
CA GLY A 235 -12.58 -18.50 40.14
C GLY A 235 -13.64 -19.01 39.16
N ALA A 236 -13.27 -19.36 37.92
CA ALA A 236 -14.18 -19.99 36.96
C ALA A 236 -14.75 -21.31 37.52
N GLY A 237 -15.98 -21.26 38.04
CA GLY A 237 -16.71 -22.40 38.61
C GLY A 237 -17.11 -22.27 40.08
N SER A 238 -16.53 -21.33 40.84
CA SER A 238 -16.76 -21.27 42.31
C SER A 238 -17.64 -20.09 42.76
N ARG A 239 -17.80 -19.03 41.95
CA ARG A 239 -18.45 -17.76 42.41
C ARG A 239 -19.54 -17.18 41.49
N GLY A 240 -20.32 -18.05 40.85
CA GLY A 240 -21.55 -17.67 40.14
C GLY A 240 -21.37 -17.08 38.73
N PRO A 241 -22.46 -16.86 37.97
CA PRO A 241 -22.40 -16.36 36.60
C PRO A 241 -21.93 -14.90 36.54
N ARG A 242 -21.27 -14.50 35.44
CA ARG A 242 -20.93 -13.09 35.19
C ARG A 242 -22.20 -12.25 35.23
N ARG A 243 -22.20 -11.21 36.04
CA ARG A 243 -23.30 -10.24 36.12
C ARG A 243 -22.90 -8.97 35.37
N LEU A 244 -23.82 -8.42 34.61
CA LEU A 244 -23.65 -7.10 34.01
C LEU A 244 -23.65 -6.06 35.14
N VAL A 245 -22.55 -5.32 35.28
CA VAL A 245 -22.50 -4.19 36.21
C VAL A 245 -23.12 -3.00 35.48
N LYS A 246 -24.43 -2.82 35.62
CA LYS A 246 -25.11 -1.60 35.19
C LYS A 246 -24.90 -0.55 36.29
N THR A 247 -24.27 0.57 35.94
CA THR A 247 -24.33 1.79 36.76
C THR A 247 -25.66 2.47 36.43
N THR A 248 -26.55 2.59 37.41
CA THR A 248 -27.79 3.35 37.26
C THR A 248 -27.49 4.84 37.43
N ASP A 249 -26.98 5.47 36.39
CA ASP A 249 -26.94 6.93 36.28
C ASP A 249 -28.09 7.38 35.35
N GLU A 250 -29.32 7.16 35.80
CA GLU A 250 -30.50 7.90 35.36
C GLU A 250 -31.09 8.57 36.60
N ASN A 251 -30.54 9.75 36.94
CA ASN A 251 -31.19 10.89 37.59
C ASN A 251 -30.15 11.74 38.31
N SER A 252 -29.65 12.77 37.62
CA SER A 252 -29.31 14.11 38.14
C SER A 252 -28.90 15.01 36.98
#